data_AF-A0A257KZZ6-F1
#
_entry.id   AF-A0A257KZZ6-F1
#
_cell.length_a   1.000
_cell.length_b   1.000
_cell.length_c   1.000
_cell.angle_alpha   90.00
_cell.angle_beta   90.00
_cell.angle_gamma   90.00
#
_symmetry.space_group_name_H-M   'P 1'
#
loop_
_entity.id
_entity.type
_entity.pdbx_description
1 polymer ?
#
loop_
_entity_poly.entity_id
_entity_poly.type
_entity_poly.pdbx_seq_one_letter_code
_entity_poly.pdbx_strand_id
1 'polypeptide(L)'
;GLEGREPLLDHRLIEWVSRLPNELKIKKIKDKKYLLKKITNKYIPPELLDRHKMGFQSPISDWMKNDIRDYLDEYLNESRIEKEGILNYQFVKELKNDFLTDKKINSNKLWLILMFEMWYEKWM
;
A
#
# COMPACT_ATOMS: atom_id res chain seq x y z
N GLY A 1 15.70 18.79 9.32
CA GLY A 1 15.56 17.53 8.56
C GLY A 1 15.49 16.38 9.54
N LEU A 2 14.86 15.28 9.14
CA LEU A 2 14.81 14.04 9.92
C LEU A 2 15.77 13.03 9.28
N GLU A 3 16.69 12.44 10.05
CA GLU A 3 17.58 11.36 9.57
C GLU A 3 16.95 10.00 9.90
N GLY A 4 16.65 9.21 8.87
CA GLY A 4 16.24 7.81 9.00
C GLY A 4 17.46 6.89 9.02
N ARG A 5 17.39 5.80 9.79
CA ARG A 5 18.38 4.73 9.78
C ARG A 5 17.68 3.38 9.64
N GLU A 6 18.25 2.50 8.82
CA GLU A 6 17.74 1.15 8.58
C GLU A 6 18.72 0.07 9.09
N PRO A 7 18.75 -0.25 10.39
CA PRO A 7 19.74 -1.17 10.97
C PRO A 7 19.79 -2.56 10.34
N LEU A 8 18.66 -3.04 9.80
CA LEU A 8 18.60 -4.35 9.14
C LEU A 8 19.28 -4.36 7.76
N LEU A 9 19.69 -3.20 7.24
CA LEU A 9 20.44 -3.04 6.00
C LEU A 9 21.95 -2.86 6.21
N ASP A 10 22.46 -3.01 7.44
CA ASP A 10 23.90 -2.98 7.69
C ASP A 10 24.62 -4.08 6.89
N HIS A 11 25.64 -3.69 6.12
CA HIS A 11 26.37 -4.61 5.23
C HIS A 11 27.00 -5.79 5.99
N ARG A 12 27.49 -5.59 7.22
CA ARG A 12 28.10 -6.67 8.03
C ARG A 12 27.05 -7.69 8.42
N LEU A 13 25.85 -7.22 8.76
CA LEU A 13 24.71 -8.09 9.05
C LEU A 13 24.30 -8.88 7.81
N ILE A 14 24.15 -8.21 6.66
CA ILE A 14 23.76 -8.87 5.40
C ILE A 14 24.80 -9.91 4.98
N GLU A 15 26.09 -9.55 5.00
CA GLU A 15 27.19 -10.45 4.66
C GLU A 15 27.20 -11.68 5.56
N TRP A 16 27.02 -11.51 6.87
CA TRP A 16 26.94 -12.63 7.80
C TRP A 16 25.70 -13.51 7.56
N VAL A 17 24.52 -12.91 7.44
CA VAL A 17 23.26 -13.64 7.19
C VAL A 17 23.30 -14.37 5.85
N SER A 18 23.99 -13.84 4.84
CA SER A 18 24.11 -14.47 3.52
C SER A 18 24.74 -15.87 3.59
N ARG A 19 25.67 -16.08 4.53
CA ARG A 19 26.43 -17.33 4.73
C ARG A 19 25.65 -18.40 5.52
N LEU A 20 24.51 -18.04 6.12
CA LEU A 20 23.71 -18.96 6.92
C LEU A 20 22.90 -19.93 6.05
N PRO A 21 22.68 -21.19 6.51
CA PRO A 21 21.74 -22.12 5.91
C PRO A 21 20.35 -21.50 5.70
N ASN A 22 19.72 -21.79 4.57
CA ASN A 22 18.44 -21.20 4.20
C ASN A 22 17.31 -21.59 5.17
N GLU A 23 17.42 -22.74 5.82
CA GLU A 23 16.48 -23.29 6.81
C GLU A 23 16.39 -22.40 8.06
N LEU A 24 17.44 -21.63 8.35
CA LEU A 24 17.43 -20.64 9.44
C LEU A 24 16.68 -19.36 9.04
N LYS A 25 16.58 -19.05 7.76
CA LYS A 25 15.85 -17.89 7.23
C LYS A 25 14.37 -18.22 7.02
N ILE A 26 14.10 -19.40 6.47
CA ILE A 26 12.77 -19.90 6.12
C ILE A 26 12.64 -21.35 6.61
N LYS A 27 11.79 -21.58 7.60
CA LYS A 27 11.52 -22.91 8.14
C LYS A 27 10.19 -23.44 7.60
N LYS A 28 10.23 -24.34 6.61
CA LYS A 28 9.05 -24.72 5.81
C LYS A 28 8.48 -23.50 5.05
N ILE A 29 7.53 -23.72 4.14
CA ILE A 29 7.02 -22.66 3.23
C ILE A 29 6.35 -21.50 3.99
N LYS A 30 5.80 -21.74 5.19
CA LYS A 30 4.99 -20.76 5.93
C LYS A 30 5.76 -19.97 6.99
N ASP A 31 6.88 -20.44 7.51
CA ASP A 31 7.60 -19.76 8.60
C ASP A 31 8.81 -18.96 8.10
N LYS A 32 8.52 -17.76 7.63
CA LYS A 32 9.51 -16.78 7.17
C LYS A 32 10.12 -16.07 8.37
N LYS A 33 11.39 -15.65 8.25
CA LYS A 33 12.14 -14.93 9.29
C LYS A 33 12.36 -15.77 10.57
N TYR A 34 12.54 -17.09 10.42
CA TYR A 34 12.59 -18.02 11.54
C TYR A 34 13.62 -17.64 12.62
N LEU A 35 14.88 -17.45 12.23
CA LEU A 35 15.95 -17.05 13.15
C LEU A 35 15.66 -15.70 13.83
N LEU A 36 15.14 -14.72 13.07
CA LEU A 36 14.79 -13.41 13.62
C LEU A 36 13.69 -13.55 14.69
N LYS A 37 12.62 -14.30 14.42
CA LYS A 37 11.55 -14.56 15.39
C LYS A 37 12.08 -15.22 16.65
N LYS A 38 12.98 -16.20 16.51
CA LYS A 38 13.64 -16.87 17.65
C LYS A 38 14.45 -15.90 18.51
N ILE A 39 15.19 -14.98 17.88
CA ILE A 39 15.97 -13.96 18.58
C ILE A 39 15.05 -12.92 19.25
N THR A 40 13.97 -12.49 18.60
CA THR A 40 13.10 -11.42 19.11
C THR A 40 12.09 -11.90 20.15
N ASN A 41 11.82 -13.20 20.24
CA ASN A 41 10.88 -13.77 21.21
C ASN A 41 11.18 -13.43 22.68
N LYS A 42 12.43 -13.06 23.01
CA LYS A 42 12.80 -12.59 24.35
C LYS A 42 12.50 -11.10 24.61
N TYR A 43 12.10 -10.36 23.58
CA TYR A 43 11.96 -8.89 23.61
C TYR A 43 10.55 -8.39 23.28
N ILE A 44 9.75 -9.18 22.57
CA ILE A 44 8.41 -8.79 22.15
C ILE A 44 7.38 -9.86 22.52
N PRO A 45 6.11 -9.48 22.74
CA PRO A 45 5.06 -10.43 23.05
C PRO A 45 4.91 -11.54 21.99
N PRO A 46 4.70 -12.80 22.39
CA PRO A 46 4.61 -13.93 21.46
C PRO A 46 3.57 -13.75 20.35
N GLU A 47 2.43 -13.11 20.65
CA GLU A 47 1.36 -12.82 19.70
C GLU A 47 1.80 -11.96 18.51
N LEU A 48 2.88 -11.17 18.64
CA LEU A 48 3.44 -10.39 17.54
C LEU A 48 4.25 -11.24 16.56
N LEU A 49 4.75 -12.41 16.99
CA LEU A 49 5.57 -13.31 16.16
C LEU A 49 4.74 -14.12 15.15
N ASP A 50 3.46 -14.32 15.46
CA ASP A 50 2.52 -15.09 14.65
C ASP A 50 1.79 -14.24 13.60
N ARG A 51 1.99 -12.91 13.62
CA ARG A 51 1.40 -12.02 12.61
C ARG A 51 1.95 -12.32 11.22
N HIS A 52 1.05 -12.34 10.24
CA HIS A 52 1.45 -12.43 8.83
C HIS A 52 2.25 -11.19 8.42
N LYS A 53 3.26 -11.38 7.54
CA LYS A 53 3.99 -10.26 6.94
C LYS A 53 3.00 -9.44 6.12
N MET A 54 2.75 -8.20 6.55
CA MET A 54 2.02 -7.21 5.79
C MET A 54 3.02 -6.26 5.12
N GLY A 55 2.68 -5.79 3.92
CA GLY A 55 3.41 -4.70 3.29
C GLY A 55 3.11 -3.38 4.01
N PHE A 56 3.89 -2.34 3.71
CA PHE A 56 3.56 -0.97 4.07
C PHE A 56 2.57 -0.42 3.05
N GLN A 57 1.35 -0.95 3.05
CA GLN A 57 0.28 -0.43 2.19
C GLN A 57 -0.46 0.65 2.98
N SER A 58 -0.57 1.83 2.37
CA SER A 58 -1.47 2.86 2.89
C SER A 58 -2.92 2.37 2.74
N PRO A 59 -3.82 2.67 3.69
CA PRO A 59 -5.21 2.23 3.64
C PRO A 59 -6.02 3.11 2.68
N ILE A 60 -5.54 3.23 1.43
CA ILE A 60 -6.09 4.12 0.39
C ILE A 60 -7.57 3.83 0.14
N SER A 61 -7.95 2.55 0.17
CA SER A 61 -9.36 2.16 0.02
C SER A 61 -10.22 2.73 1.14
N ASP A 62 -9.74 2.70 2.38
CA ASP A 62 -10.50 3.19 3.53
C ASP A 62 -10.56 4.72 3.50
N TRP A 63 -9.47 5.39 3.13
CA TRP A 63 -9.46 6.84 2.93
C TRP A 63 -10.46 7.26 1.84
N MET A 64 -10.44 6.63 0.67
CA MET A 64 -11.34 6.96 -0.44
C MET A 64 -12.82 6.69 -0.14
N LYS A 65 -13.13 5.79 0.80
CA LYS A 65 -14.50 5.56 1.27
C LYS A 65 -14.94 6.51 2.38
N ASN A 66 -13.98 7.07 3.11
CA ASN A 66 -14.23 7.88 4.30
C ASN A 66 -13.55 9.24 4.16
N ASP A 67 -12.31 9.37 4.65
CA ASP A 67 -11.61 10.63 4.87
C ASP A 67 -11.48 11.56 3.66
N ILE A 68 -11.36 10.99 2.46
CA ILE A 68 -11.22 11.75 1.20
C ILE A 68 -12.35 11.42 0.22
N ARG A 69 -13.49 10.97 0.73
CA ARG A 69 -14.67 10.66 -0.09
C ARG A 69 -15.07 11.83 -0.97
N ASP A 70 -15.10 13.03 -0.39
CA ASP A 70 -15.53 14.26 -1.06
C ASP A 70 -14.63 14.61 -2.24
N TYR A 71 -13.35 14.23 -2.21
CA TYR A 71 -12.42 14.44 -3.32
C TYR A 71 -12.81 13.59 -4.53
N LEU A 72 -13.37 12.39 -4.34
CA LEU A 72 -13.91 11.62 -5.46
C LEU A 72 -15.12 12.30 -6.08
N ASP A 73 -15.94 12.98 -5.29
CA ASP A 73 -17.12 13.70 -5.75
C ASP A 73 -16.74 15.02 -6.45
N GLU A 74 -15.71 15.71 -5.94
CA GLU A 74 -15.19 16.95 -6.49
C GLU A 74 -14.37 16.76 -7.79
N TYR A 75 -13.42 15.83 -7.79
CA TYR A 75 -12.48 15.68 -8.90
C TYR A 75 -12.95 14.69 -9.97
N LEU A 76 -13.87 13.78 -9.66
CA LEU A 76 -14.34 12.77 -10.63
C LEU A 76 -15.75 13.05 -11.12
N ASN A 77 -16.11 14.33 -11.28
CA ASN A 77 -17.42 14.75 -11.76
C ASN A 77 -17.45 14.92 -13.29
N GLU A 78 -18.65 14.82 -13.86
CA GLU A 78 -18.92 14.90 -15.31
C GLU A 78 -18.35 16.18 -15.92
N SER A 79 -18.70 17.33 -15.35
CA SER A 79 -18.32 18.62 -15.90
C SER A 79 -16.81 18.81 -15.96
N ARG A 80 -16.05 18.27 -15.00
CA ARG A 80 -14.59 18.35 -15.00
C ARG A 80 -14.00 17.42 -16.05
N ILE A 81 -14.35 16.14 -15.98
CA ILE A 81 -13.77 15.11 -16.86
C ILE A 81 -14.08 15.43 -18.33
N GLU A 82 -15.30 15.84 -18.65
CA GLU A 82 -15.68 16.20 -20.02
C GLU A 82 -15.02 17.48 -20.51
N LYS A 83 -14.81 18.47 -19.63
CA LYS A 83 -14.11 19.71 -19.97
C LYS A 83 -12.64 19.45 -20.32
N GLU A 84 -11.99 18.54 -19.60
CA GLU A 84 -10.59 18.18 -19.85
C GLU A 84 -10.45 17.33 -21.12
N GLY A 85 -11.44 16.47 -21.40
CA GLY A 85 -11.49 15.67 -22.63
C GLY A 85 -10.44 14.57 -22.72
N ILE A 86 -9.74 14.27 -21.63
CA ILE A 86 -8.67 13.25 -21.56
C ILE A 86 -9.24 11.89 -21.15
N LEU A 87 -10.14 11.88 -20.16
CA LEU A 87 -10.74 10.67 -19.61
C LEU A 87 -12.19 10.49 -20.09
N ASN A 88 -12.64 9.24 -20.14
CA ASN A 88 -14.04 8.92 -20.42
C ASN A 88 -14.84 8.96 -19.11
N TYR A 89 -15.74 9.94 -18.98
CA TYR A 89 -16.55 10.11 -17.77
C TYR A 89 -17.38 8.87 -17.43
N GLN A 90 -18.01 8.22 -18.42
CA GLN A 90 -18.84 7.04 -18.17
C GLN A 90 -18.04 5.90 -17.52
N PHE A 91 -16.82 5.65 -18.00
CA PHE A 91 -15.91 4.68 -17.41
C PHE A 91 -15.51 5.07 -15.97
N VAL A 92 -15.18 6.34 -15.73
CA VAL A 92 -14.79 6.82 -14.39
C VAL A 92 -15.95 6.70 -13.41
N LYS A 93 -17.16 7.05 -13.84
CA LYS A 93 -18.40 6.94 -13.07
C LYS A 93 -18.68 5.49 -12.67
N GLU A 94 -18.59 4.55 -13.61
CA GLU A 94 -18.76 3.13 -13.34
C GLU A 94 -17.71 2.60 -12.37
N LEU A 95 -16.43 2.94 -12.60
CA LEU A 95 -15.33 2.55 -11.73
C LEU A 95 -15.51 3.07 -10.29
N LYS A 96 -15.95 4.32 -10.14
CA LYS A 96 -16.26 4.95 -8.85
C LYS A 96 -17.43 4.25 -8.17
N ASN A 97 -18.52 4.00 -8.88
CA ASN A 97 -19.70 3.34 -8.32
C ASN A 97 -19.41 1.91 -7.86
N ASP A 98 -18.70 1.14 -8.69
CA ASP A 98 -18.37 -0.23 -8.36
C ASP A 98 -17.36 -0.32 -7.19
N PHE A 99 -16.45 0.67 -7.06
CA PHE A 99 -15.55 0.77 -5.90
C PHE A 99 -16.33 1.00 -4.59
N LEU A 100 -17.33 1.89 -4.62
CA LEU A 100 -18.12 2.22 -3.43
C LEU A 100 -19.12 1.15 -3.03
N THR A 101 -19.60 0.39 -4.02
CA THR A 101 -20.51 -0.74 -3.80
C THR A 101 -19.75 -2.05 -3.51
N ASP A 102 -18.46 -1.96 -3.19
CA ASP A 102 -17.62 -3.09 -2.76
C ASP A 102 -17.55 -4.26 -3.75
N LYS A 103 -17.70 -3.97 -5.05
CA LYS A 103 -17.56 -4.98 -6.11
C LYS A 103 -16.10 -5.33 -6.37
N LYS A 104 -15.32 -5.76 -5.36
CA LYS A 104 -13.92 -6.24 -5.45
C LYS A 104 -13.08 -5.52 -6.52
N ILE A 105 -13.16 -4.19 -6.60
CA ILE A 105 -12.42 -3.42 -7.59
C ILE A 105 -11.00 -3.15 -7.12
N ASN A 106 -10.11 -3.01 -8.11
CA ASN A 106 -8.77 -2.49 -7.90
C ASN A 106 -8.85 -1.00 -7.51
N SER A 107 -8.90 -0.73 -6.20
CA SER A 107 -8.88 0.60 -5.59
C SER A 107 -7.73 1.48 -6.11
N ASN A 108 -6.59 0.88 -6.45
CA ASN A 108 -5.44 1.64 -6.98
C ASN A 108 -5.76 2.32 -8.32
N LYS A 109 -6.62 1.75 -9.16
CA LYS A 109 -6.97 2.40 -10.44
C LYS A 109 -7.73 3.69 -10.20
N LEU A 110 -8.73 3.67 -9.32
CA LEU A 110 -9.49 4.87 -8.96
C LEU A 110 -8.61 5.92 -8.28
N TRP A 111 -7.71 5.47 -7.40
CA TRP A 111 -6.72 6.33 -6.76
C TRP A 111 -5.82 7.06 -7.77
N LEU A 112 -5.30 6.35 -8.78
CA LEU A 112 -4.45 6.96 -9.80
C LEU A 112 -5.19 8.00 -10.64
N ILE A 113 -6.48 7.75 -10.95
CA ILE A 113 -7.32 8.72 -11.66
C ILE A 113 -7.54 9.97 -10.79
N LEU A 114 -7.89 9.79 -9.51
CA LEU A 114 -8.02 10.91 -8.57
C LEU A 114 -6.74 11.74 -8.50
N MET A 115 -5.58 11.08 -8.33
CA MET A 115 -4.29 11.75 -8.30
C MET A 115 -3.97 12.49 -9.60
N PHE A 116 -4.35 11.92 -10.75
CA PHE A 116 -4.19 12.56 -12.05
C PHE A 116 -5.02 13.85 -12.14
N GLU A 117 -6.31 13.81 -11.79
CA GLU A 117 -7.20 14.99 -11.85
C GLU A 117 -6.71 16.11 -10.91
N MET A 118 -6.30 15.77 -9.69
CA MET A 118 -5.73 16.72 -8.73
C MET A 118 -4.41 17.32 -9.21
N TRP A 119 -3.58 16.52 -9.89
CA TRP A 119 -2.35 17.01 -10.49
C TRP A 119 -2.65 17.91 -11.69
N TYR A 120 -3.59 17.52 -12.55
CA TYR A 120 -3.96 18.24 -13.76
C TYR A 120 -4.45 19.65 -13.41
N GLU A 121 -5.38 19.77 -12.46
CA GLU A 121 -5.86 21.08 -11.99
C GLU A 121 -4.73 22.00 -11.52
N LYS A 122 -3.73 21.44 -10.85
CA LYS A 122 -2.67 22.25 -10.25
C LYS A 122 -1.64 22.73 -11.27
N TRP A 123 -1.46 22.02 -12.38
CA TRP A 123 -0.28 22.19 -13.23
C TRP A 123 -0.57 22.40 -14.72
N MET A 124 -1.80 22.19 -15.19
CA MET A 124 -2.21 22.34 -16.59
C MET A 124 -3.17 23.52 -16.75
#